data_AF-A0A2R6I619-F1
#
_entry.id   AF-A0A2R6I619-F1
#
_cell.length_a   1.000
_cell.length_b   1.000
_cell.length_c   1.000
_cell.angle_alpha   90.00
_cell.angle_beta   90.00
_cell.angle_gamma   90.00
#
_symmetry.space_group_name_H-M   'P 1'
#
loop_
_entity.id
_entity.type
_entity.pdbx_description
1 polymer ?
#
loop_
_entity_poly.entity_id
_entity_poly.type
_entity_poly.pdbx_seq_one_letter_code
_entity_poly.pdbx_strand_id
1 'polypeptide(L)'
;MAEDNENEHDDEEDVVPETERTITEEDLSEDVEDLEDISGVGPSKAEALREAGYEDVEAVRGASQSDLAEVSGVGNALAARIKADVGGLEIQEEEETEAEVEDETPEAEPEETEEVETELRPRGLVEKTPDLDEDTERLLRRRKQEGKPAFRRQDYHKKKRTPESWRRPRGTLSKQRRAVKGKGPKVESGYRTPEAVRGLHPSGFEEVRVHNVDDLEGVDGDRKAVRIASKVGARKRERIEEEAEDAGIRVLNPTYVEVEVTSDE
;
A
#
# COMPACT_ATOMS: atom_id res chain seq x y z
N MET A 1 34.34 -4.89 -47.74
CA MET A 1 34.42 -5.00 -46.26
C MET A 1 32.98 -5.01 -45.78
N ALA A 2 32.52 -6.19 -45.31
CA ALA A 2 31.31 -6.48 -44.54
C ALA A 2 29.93 -6.07 -45.14
N GLU A 3 28.85 -6.85 -45.03
CA GLU A 3 28.59 -8.27 -44.76
C GLU A 3 27.07 -8.44 -44.87
N ASP A 4 26.66 -9.65 -45.21
CA ASP A 4 25.31 -10.12 -45.43
C ASP A 4 24.37 -9.94 -44.22
N ASN A 5 23.10 -9.74 -44.54
CA ASN A 5 21.97 -9.62 -43.64
C ASN A 5 21.28 -10.99 -43.54
N GLU A 6 21.54 -11.72 -42.45
CA GLU A 6 20.77 -12.91 -42.09
C GLU A 6 19.89 -12.65 -40.86
N ASN A 7 18.71 -13.21 -40.96
CA ASN A 7 17.56 -13.12 -40.08
C ASN A 7 17.66 -14.23 -39.04
N GLU A 8 17.69 -13.91 -37.75
CA GLU A 8 17.44 -14.88 -36.69
C GLU A 8 16.48 -14.35 -35.62
N HIS A 9 15.71 -15.31 -35.14
CA HIS A 9 14.55 -15.28 -34.27
C HIS A 9 14.95 -14.84 -32.86
N ASP A 10 14.22 -13.90 -32.26
CA ASP A 10 14.32 -13.62 -30.83
C ASP A 10 13.24 -14.47 -30.14
N ASP A 11 13.67 -15.63 -29.64
CA ASP A 11 12.92 -16.53 -28.77
C ASP A 11 12.65 -15.85 -27.42
N GLU A 12 11.40 -15.94 -26.96
CA GLU A 12 10.97 -15.48 -25.64
C GLU A 12 11.68 -16.30 -24.54
N GLU A 13 12.45 -15.62 -23.68
CA GLU A 13 12.95 -16.25 -22.44
C GLU A 13 11.81 -16.36 -21.42
N ASP A 14 11.36 -17.59 -21.22
CA ASP A 14 10.50 -18.05 -20.12
C ASP A 14 11.22 -17.84 -18.77
N VAL A 15 10.69 -16.95 -17.94
CA VAL A 15 11.14 -16.74 -16.56
C VAL A 15 10.54 -17.82 -15.66
N VAL A 16 11.32 -18.82 -15.31
CA VAL A 16 10.98 -19.83 -14.30
C VAL A 16 11.00 -19.23 -12.89
N PRO A 17 9.98 -19.46 -12.04
CA PRO A 17 9.99 -19.00 -10.65
C PRO A 17 10.96 -19.84 -9.80
N GLU A 18 11.70 -19.17 -8.92
CA GLU A 18 12.64 -19.77 -7.97
C GLU A 18 11.91 -20.73 -7.01
N THR A 19 12.26 -22.01 -7.10
CA THR A 19 11.81 -23.07 -6.18
C THR A 19 12.47 -22.91 -4.81
N GLU A 20 11.66 -22.91 -3.76
CA GLU A 20 12.06 -22.96 -2.35
C GLU A 20 12.98 -24.16 -2.10
N ARG A 21 14.16 -23.89 -1.50
CA ARG A 21 15.10 -24.93 -1.10
C ARG A 21 14.70 -25.48 0.27
N THR A 22 14.15 -26.68 0.28
CA THR A 22 13.97 -27.49 1.49
C THR A 22 15.34 -27.89 2.03
N ILE A 23 15.64 -27.49 3.27
CA ILE A 23 16.84 -27.92 3.99
C ILE A 23 16.59 -29.34 4.50
N THR A 24 17.46 -30.29 4.15
CA THR A 24 17.39 -31.70 4.55
C THR A 24 18.33 -31.97 5.73
N GLU A 25 17.97 -32.92 6.60
CA GLU A 25 18.64 -33.29 7.88
C GLU A 25 20.08 -33.82 7.78
N GLU A 26 20.75 -33.74 6.62
CA GLU A 26 22.09 -34.31 6.37
C GLU A 26 23.22 -33.26 6.31
N ASP A 27 22.96 -31.99 6.65
CA ASP A 27 23.97 -30.90 6.66
C ASP A 27 24.45 -30.51 8.08
N LEU A 28 24.17 -31.32 9.10
CA LEU A 28 24.43 -31.01 10.52
C LEU A 28 25.24 -32.09 11.25
N SER A 29 26.46 -32.33 10.80
CA SER A 29 27.49 -32.92 11.65
C SER A 29 28.85 -32.30 11.32
N GLU A 30 29.05 -31.07 11.79
CA GLU A 30 30.39 -30.70 12.25
C GLU A 30 30.49 -31.30 13.67
N ASP A 31 31.33 -32.34 13.80
CA ASP A 31 31.57 -33.06 15.04
C ASP A 31 32.12 -32.11 16.12
N VAL A 32 31.23 -31.60 16.98
CA VAL A 32 31.60 -30.95 18.23
C VAL A 32 31.99 -32.07 19.19
N GLU A 33 33.26 -32.47 19.19
CA GLU A 33 33.78 -33.54 20.06
C GLU A 33 34.01 -33.03 21.49
N ASP A 34 34.38 -31.75 21.66
CA ASP A 34 34.70 -31.15 22.95
C ASP A 34 33.73 -30.03 23.36
N LEU A 35 33.46 -29.90 24.66
CA LEU A 35 32.59 -28.83 25.21
C LEU A 35 33.08 -27.41 24.90
N GLU A 36 34.36 -27.25 24.61
CA GLU A 36 34.99 -25.95 24.29
C GLU A 36 34.75 -25.52 22.83
N ASP A 37 34.31 -26.44 21.98
CA ASP A 37 33.97 -26.13 20.59
C ASP A 37 32.55 -25.54 20.46
N ILE A 38 31.74 -25.63 21.53
CA ILE A 38 30.40 -25.03 21.59
C ILE A 38 30.52 -23.50 21.58
N SER A 39 29.81 -22.85 20.67
CA SER A 39 29.87 -21.41 20.46
C SER A 39 29.54 -20.62 21.74
N GLY A 40 30.58 -20.03 22.35
CA GLY A 40 30.48 -19.17 23.54
C GLY A 40 30.85 -19.84 24.87
N VAL A 41 31.20 -21.12 24.83
CA VAL A 41 31.78 -21.89 25.94
C VAL A 41 33.31 -21.81 25.84
N GLY A 42 33.93 -21.06 26.74
CA GLY A 42 35.39 -21.06 26.89
C GLY A 42 35.83 -22.06 27.97
N PRO A 43 37.14 -22.25 28.19
CA PRO A 43 37.68 -23.28 29.11
C PRO A 43 37.16 -23.15 30.54
N SER A 44 36.96 -21.92 31.04
CA SER A 44 36.40 -21.69 32.38
C SER A 44 34.93 -22.10 32.51
N LYS A 45 34.15 -22.01 31.42
CA LYS A 45 32.74 -22.39 31.41
C LYS A 45 32.57 -23.87 31.10
N ALA A 46 33.44 -24.43 30.25
CA ALA A 46 33.52 -25.86 30.05
C ALA A 46 33.83 -26.57 31.37
N GLU A 47 34.75 -26.03 32.18
CA GLU A 47 35.03 -26.57 33.52
C GLU A 47 33.81 -26.46 34.46
N ALA A 48 33.07 -25.34 34.41
CA ALA A 48 31.85 -25.19 35.20
C ALA A 48 30.76 -26.19 34.79
N LEU A 49 30.65 -26.52 33.49
CA LEU A 49 29.75 -27.55 32.98
C LEU A 49 30.18 -28.96 33.43
N ARG A 50 31.49 -29.26 33.40
CA ARG A 50 32.04 -30.52 33.93
C ARG A 50 31.81 -30.66 35.43
N GLU A 51 32.03 -29.59 36.21
CA GLU A 51 31.78 -29.58 37.67
C GLU A 51 30.28 -29.75 38.00
N ALA A 52 29.40 -29.27 37.12
CA ALA A 52 27.96 -29.51 37.20
C ALA A 52 27.53 -30.92 36.72
N GLY A 53 28.47 -31.75 36.25
CA GLY A 53 28.22 -33.13 35.83
C GLY A 53 27.93 -33.32 34.33
N TYR A 54 28.08 -32.29 33.51
CA TYR A 54 27.96 -32.37 32.06
C TYR A 54 29.37 -32.51 31.45
N GLU A 55 29.90 -33.72 31.45
CA GLU A 55 31.28 -34.01 31.04
C GLU A 55 31.47 -34.04 29.52
N ASP A 56 30.41 -34.37 28.77
CA ASP A 56 30.44 -34.53 27.31
C ASP A 56 29.28 -33.77 26.63
N VAL A 57 29.43 -33.51 25.32
CA VAL A 57 28.44 -32.78 24.50
C VAL A 57 27.07 -33.47 24.50
N GLU A 58 27.03 -34.81 24.57
CA GLU A 58 25.78 -35.58 24.69
C GLU A 58 25.05 -35.32 26.02
N ALA A 59 25.80 -35.15 27.12
CA ALA A 59 25.22 -34.81 28.42
C ALA A 59 24.58 -33.41 28.42
N VAL A 60 25.21 -32.44 27.74
CA VAL A 60 24.66 -31.10 27.54
C VAL A 60 23.43 -31.14 26.63
N ARG A 61 23.44 -31.99 25.60
CA ARG A 61 22.30 -32.18 24.69
C ARG A 61 21.08 -32.74 25.41
N GLY A 62 21.26 -33.64 26.38
CA GLY A 62 20.17 -34.22 27.19
C GLY A 62 19.70 -33.35 28.37
N ALA A 63 20.43 -32.29 28.74
CA ALA A 63 20.08 -31.40 29.84
C ALA A 63 19.01 -30.38 29.43
N SER A 64 18.08 -30.03 30.33
CA SER A 64 17.10 -28.98 30.02
C SER A 64 17.76 -27.60 29.97
N GLN A 65 17.15 -26.64 29.26
CA GLN A 65 17.69 -25.28 29.19
C GLN A 65 17.78 -24.62 30.58
N SER A 66 16.83 -24.91 31.46
CA SER A 66 16.84 -24.46 32.86
C SER A 66 18.01 -25.03 33.63
N ASP A 67 18.28 -26.33 33.50
CA ASP A 67 19.39 -26.96 34.23
C ASP A 67 20.75 -26.40 33.80
N LEU A 68 20.92 -26.15 32.49
CA LEU A 68 22.12 -25.50 31.96
C LEU A 68 22.24 -24.05 32.42
N ALA A 69 21.12 -23.36 32.64
CA ALA A 69 21.11 -21.97 33.09
C ALA A 69 21.42 -21.80 34.60
N GLU A 70 21.29 -22.87 35.39
CA GLU A 70 21.69 -22.89 36.79
C GLU A 70 23.20 -23.07 36.98
N VAL A 71 23.91 -23.51 35.94
CA VAL A 71 25.37 -23.67 35.99
C VAL A 71 26.05 -22.31 36.11
N SER A 72 26.99 -22.22 37.06
CA SER A 72 27.67 -20.96 37.36
C SER A 72 28.37 -20.38 36.11
N GLY A 73 27.93 -19.19 35.68
CA GLY A 73 28.47 -18.52 34.50
C GLY A 73 27.78 -18.85 33.16
N VAL A 74 26.80 -19.76 33.16
CA VAL A 74 25.92 -20.05 32.02
C VAL A 74 24.53 -19.52 32.36
N GLY A 75 24.20 -18.29 31.96
CA GLY A 75 22.84 -17.74 32.18
C GLY A 75 21.85 -18.22 31.11
N ASN A 76 20.55 -17.93 31.29
CA ASN A 76 19.46 -18.30 30.36
C ASN A 76 19.79 -18.07 28.87
N ALA A 77 20.41 -16.92 28.55
CA ALA A 77 20.77 -16.57 27.17
C ALA A 77 21.92 -17.41 26.58
N LEU A 78 22.86 -17.86 27.43
CA LEU A 78 23.95 -18.73 26.98
C LEU A 78 23.47 -20.18 26.91
N ALA A 79 22.66 -20.64 27.87
CA ALA A 79 22.04 -21.96 27.86
C ALA A 79 21.21 -22.20 26.59
N ALA A 80 20.38 -21.22 26.18
CA ALA A 80 19.63 -21.27 24.93
C ALA A 80 20.54 -21.41 23.70
N ARG A 81 21.66 -20.66 23.67
CA ARG A 81 22.63 -20.73 22.57
C ARG A 81 23.36 -22.06 22.52
N ILE A 82 23.81 -22.57 23.67
CA ILE A 82 24.46 -23.88 23.79
C ILE A 82 23.52 -24.97 23.27
N LYS A 83 22.26 -24.98 23.73
CA LYS A 83 21.26 -25.98 23.34
C LYS A 83 20.91 -25.92 21.84
N ALA A 84 20.90 -24.72 21.25
CA ALA A 84 20.74 -24.54 19.81
C ALA A 84 21.94 -25.08 19.00
N ASP A 85 23.16 -24.90 19.51
CA ASP A 85 24.41 -25.31 18.86
C ASP A 85 24.61 -26.83 18.91
N VAL A 86 24.30 -27.47 20.05
CA VAL A 86 24.34 -28.95 20.20
C VAL A 86 23.10 -29.65 19.63
N GLY A 87 22.22 -28.92 18.94
CA GLY A 87 21.04 -29.46 18.26
C GLY A 87 20.03 -30.12 19.19
N GLY A 88 19.85 -29.60 20.41
CA GLY A 88 18.87 -30.05 21.39
C GLY A 88 17.61 -29.18 21.38
N LEU A 89 16.89 -29.09 20.26
CA LEU A 89 15.60 -28.38 20.29
C LEU A 89 14.52 -29.29 20.88
N GLU A 90 14.45 -29.34 22.21
CA GLU A 90 13.26 -29.81 22.92
C GLU A 90 12.28 -28.63 22.97
N ILE A 91 11.42 -28.55 21.96
CA ILE A 91 10.23 -27.71 21.99
C ILE A 91 9.24 -28.43 22.92
N GLN A 92 9.38 -28.21 24.22
CA GLN A 92 8.27 -28.45 25.14
C GLN A 92 7.47 -27.16 25.20
N GLU A 93 6.18 -27.32 24.88
CA GLU A 93 5.15 -26.30 24.97
C GLU A 93 5.23 -25.57 26.32
N GLU A 94 5.02 -24.27 26.24
CA GLU A 94 5.02 -23.28 27.30
C GLU A 94 4.50 -23.82 28.65
N GLU A 95 5.39 -24.09 29.60
CA GLU A 95 5.05 -24.01 31.02
C GLU A 95 5.61 -22.69 31.57
N GLU A 96 4.69 -21.73 31.66
CA GLU A 96 4.85 -20.49 32.40
C GLU A 96 5.22 -20.81 33.85
N THR A 97 6.35 -20.28 34.30
CA THR A 97 6.67 -20.25 35.72
C THR A 97 5.95 -19.07 36.34
N GLU A 98 4.89 -19.39 37.10
CA GLU A 98 4.09 -18.46 37.88
C GLU A 98 4.99 -17.67 38.86
N ALA A 99 5.05 -16.34 38.68
CA ALA A 99 5.49 -15.41 39.71
C ALA A 99 4.28 -14.56 40.11
N GLU A 100 3.76 -14.83 41.31
CA GLU A 100 2.61 -14.15 41.90
C GLU A 100 2.79 -12.62 41.87
N VAL A 101 1.95 -11.93 41.08
CA VAL A 101 1.65 -10.50 41.25
C VAL A 101 0.15 -10.34 41.18
N GLU A 102 -0.41 -10.03 42.33
CA GLU A 102 -1.81 -9.68 42.58
C GLU A 102 -2.14 -8.37 41.83
N ASP A 103 -2.88 -8.45 40.72
CA ASP A 103 -3.58 -7.29 40.12
C ASP A 103 -4.99 -7.72 39.67
N GLU A 104 -5.97 -7.33 40.48
CA GLU A 104 -7.41 -7.50 40.25
C GLU A 104 -7.82 -6.64 39.04
N THR A 105 -7.73 -7.20 37.83
CA THR A 105 -8.42 -6.67 36.66
C THR A 105 -9.30 -7.78 36.09
N PRO A 106 -10.64 -7.63 36.02
CA PRO A 106 -11.48 -8.67 35.44
C PRO A 106 -11.13 -8.79 33.96
N GLU A 107 -10.60 -9.95 33.57
CA GLU A 107 -10.46 -10.35 32.18
C GLU A 107 -11.87 -10.40 31.56
N ALA A 108 -12.16 -9.45 30.70
CA ALA A 108 -13.29 -9.54 29.80
C ALA A 108 -12.96 -10.63 28.77
N GLU A 109 -13.72 -11.72 28.79
CA GLU A 109 -13.65 -12.74 27.73
C GLU A 109 -13.82 -12.06 26.37
N PRO A 110 -13.02 -12.42 25.35
CA PRO A 110 -13.24 -11.91 24.00
C PRO A 110 -14.56 -12.48 23.49
N GLU A 111 -15.60 -11.63 23.44
CA GLU A 111 -16.80 -11.90 22.66
C GLU A 111 -16.35 -12.30 21.25
N GLU A 112 -16.74 -13.50 20.81
CA GLU A 112 -16.62 -13.95 19.42
C GLU A 112 -17.20 -12.86 18.53
N THR A 113 -16.34 -12.10 17.84
CA THR A 113 -16.78 -11.22 16.77
C THR A 113 -17.32 -12.12 15.67
N GLU A 114 -18.64 -12.25 15.57
CA GLU A 114 -19.29 -12.80 14.39
C GLU A 114 -18.63 -12.16 13.15
N GLU A 115 -18.17 -12.98 12.20
CA GLU A 115 -17.57 -12.50 10.96
C GLU A 115 -18.66 -11.81 10.12
N VAL A 116 -18.96 -10.54 10.45
CA VAL A 116 -19.94 -9.72 9.72
C VAL A 116 -19.29 -9.27 8.41
N GLU A 117 -19.95 -9.54 7.29
CA GLU A 117 -19.47 -9.09 5.98
C GLU A 117 -19.43 -7.55 5.95
N THR A 118 -18.25 -6.96 5.75
CA THR A 118 -18.07 -5.50 5.68
C THR A 118 -17.85 -5.05 4.24
N GLU A 119 -18.42 -3.91 3.86
CA GLU A 119 -18.22 -3.29 2.54
C GLU A 119 -17.79 -1.82 2.62
N LEU A 120 -16.99 -1.37 1.65
CA LEU A 120 -16.52 0.02 1.57
C LEU A 120 -17.60 0.94 0.98
N ARG A 121 -18.17 1.82 1.81
CA ARG A 121 -19.12 2.85 1.38
C ARG A 121 -18.51 4.25 1.43
N PRO A 122 -18.78 5.12 0.44
CA PRO A 122 -18.34 6.51 0.50
C PRO A 122 -19.20 7.32 1.49
N ARG A 123 -18.58 8.27 2.18
CA ARG A 123 -19.29 9.26 3.02
C ARG A 123 -20.06 10.30 2.17
N GLY A 124 -21.17 10.80 2.70
CA GLY A 124 -21.92 11.92 2.13
C GLY A 124 -22.78 11.61 0.91
N LEU A 125 -23.35 12.67 0.33
CA LEU A 125 -24.35 12.61 -0.74
C LEU A 125 -23.74 12.38 -2.14
N VAL A 126 -23.15 11.20 -2.38
CA VAL A 126 -22.45 10.89 -3.65
C VAL A 126 -23.38 10.89 -4.86
N GLU A 127 -24.62 10.45 -4.72
CA GLU A 127 -25.57 10.35 -5.84
C GLU A 127 -26.29 11.68 -6.16
N LYS A 128 -26.07 12.73 -5.35
CA LYS A 128 -26.72 14.03 -5.58
C LYS A 128 -26.34 14.59 -6.95
N THR A 129 -27.33 15.08 -7.69
CA THR A 129 -27.21 15.67 -9.03
C THR A 129 -27.73 17.10 -8.98
N PRO A 130 -27.14 18.07 -9.71
CA PRO A 130 -27.56 19.46 -9.64
C PRO A 130 -28.84 19.72 -10.42
N ASP A 131 -29.56 20.74 -10.00
CA ASP A 131 -30.70 21.29 -10.75
C ASP A 131 -30.18 22.31 -11.79
N LEU A 132 -30.18 21.91 -13.06
CA LEU A 132 -29.71 22.72 -14.18
C LEU A 132 -30.86 23.14 -15.10
N ASP A 133 -30.74 24.32 -15.69
CA ASP A 133 -31.64 24.76 -16.76
C ASP A 133 -31.46 23.92 -18.05
N GLU A 134 -32.54 23.79 -18.83
CA GLU A 134 -32.60 22.95 -20.03
C GLU A 134 -31.49 23.30 -21.05
N ASP A 135 -31.18 24.59 -21.19
CA ASP A 135 -30.14 25.07 -22.10
C ASP A 135 -28.74 24.65 -21.63
N THR A 136 -28.45 24.77 -20.34
CA THR A 136 -27.19 24.34 -19.73
C THR A 136 -27.03 22.83 -19.82
N GLU A 137 -28.09 22.06 -19.54
CA GLU A 137 -28.07 20.61 -19.65
C GLU A 137 -27.80 20.15 -21.10
N ARG A 138 -28.47 20.77 -22.08
CA ARG A 138 -28.23 20.55 -23.51
C ARG A 138 -26.78 20.85 -23.89
N LEU A 139 -26.23 21.98 -23.43
CA LEU A 139 -24.84 22.35 -23.70
C LEU A 139 -23.84 21.42 -23.01
N LEU A 140 -24.17 20.88 -21.85
CA LEU A 140 -23.34 19.93 -21.11
C LEU A 140 -23.27 18.59 -21.86
N ARG A 141 -24.41 18.11 -22.35
CA ARG A 141 -24.49 16.93 -23.23
C ARG A 141 -23.70 17.14 -24.51
N ARG A 142 -23.86 18.29 -25.17
CA ARG A 142 -23.07 18.67 -26.37
C ARG A 142 -21.57 18.67 -26.10
N ARG A 143 -21.13 19.24 -24.97
CA ARG A 143 -19.71 19.24 -24.55
C ARG A 143 -19.16 17.80 -24.43
N LYS A 144 -19.92 16.90 -23.82
CA LYS A 144 -19.54 15.49 -23.67
C LYS A 144 -19.44 14.78 -25.02
N GLN A 145 -20.34 15.08 -25.94
CA GLN A 145 -20.38 14.49 -27.29
C GLN A 145 -19.27 14.99 -28.21
N GLU A 146 -19.05 16.32 -28.29
CA GLU A 146 -18.03 16.91 -29.16
C GLU A 146 -16.61 16.62 -28.66
N GLY A 147 -16.42 16.60 -27.33
CA GLY A 147 -15.12 16.38 -26.70
C GLY A 147 -14.06 17.38 -27.13
N LYS A 148 -12.79 17.04 -26.90
CA LYS A 148 -11.63 17.82 -27.37
C LYS A 148 -10.53 16.87 -27.82
N PRO A 149 -9.72 17.28 -28.82
CA PRO A 149 -8.45 16.60 -29.08
C PRO A 149 -7.54 16.63 -27.85
N ALA A 150 -6.64 15.67 -27.71
CA ALA A 150 -5.73 15.58 -26.56
C ALA A 150 -4.72 16.76 -26.45
N PHE A 151 -4.52 17.53 -27.52
CA PHE A 151 -3.57 18.65 -27.60
C PHE A 151 -2.18 18.33 -27.02
N ARG A 152 -1.63 17.17 -27.39
CA ARG A 152 -0.26 16.80 -27.04
C ARG A 152 0.75 17.51 -27.95
N ARG A 153 1.97 17.77 -27.43
CA ARG A 153 3.07 18.34 -28.22
C ARG A 153 3.38 17.49 -29.46
N GLN A 154 3.70 18.11 -30.60
CA GLN A 154 4.11 17.34 -31.79
C GLN A 154 5.27 16.38 -31.47
N ASP A 155 5.22 15.17 -32.04
CA ASP A 155 6.26 14.14 -31.93
C ASP A 155 6.62 13.72 -30.48
N TYR A 156 5.76 13.99 -29.48
CA TYR A 156 5.99 13.57 -28.09
C TYR A 156 6.23 12.06 -27.97
N HIS A 157 5.45 11.25 -28.67
CA HIS A 157 5.55 9.79 -28.70
C HIS A 157 6.84 9.27 -29.36
N LYS A 158 7.57 10.10 -30.12
CA LYS A 158 8.80 9.67 -30.82
C LYS A 158 10.04 9.74 -29.95
N LYS A 159 10.03 10.54 -28.88
CA LYS A 159 11.22 10.80 -28.05
C LYS A 159 10.83 10.96 -26.59
N LYS A 160 11.34 10.08 -25.71
CA LYS A 160 11.11 10.10 -24.25
C LYS A 160 11.39 11.47 -23.60
N ARG A 161 12.43 12.18 -24.05
CA ARG A 161 12.76 13.55 -23.56
C ARG A 161 11.73 14.63 -23.93
N THR A 162 10.77 14.33 -24.80
CA THR A 162 9.76 15.29 -25.27
C THR A 162 8.47 15.05 -24.49
N PRO A 163 8.10 15.94 -23.54
CA PRO A 163 6.91 15.73 -22.74
C PRO A 163 5.63 15.90 -23.57
N GLU A 164 4.52 15.34 -23.06
CA GLU A 164 3.20 15.48 -23.68
C GLU A 164 2.66 16.91 -23.65
N SER A 165 3.11 17.71 -22.67
CA SER A 165 2.68 19.11 -22.46
C SER A 165 2.76 19.93 -23.74
N TRP A 166 1.63 20.50 -24.15
CA TRP A 166 1.50 21.27 -25.39
C TRP A 166 2.59 22.35 -25.53
N ARG A 167 3.17 22.43 -26.72
CA ARG A 167 4.05 23.53 -27.14
C ARG A 167 3.70 23.90 -28.56
N ARG A 168 3.51 25.19 -28.83
CA ARG A 168 3.20 25.69 -30.18
C ARG A 168 4.29 25.25 -31.16
N PRO A 169 3.98 24.52 -32.25
CA PRO A 169 4.99 24.09 -33.21
C PRO A 169 5.55 25.30 -33.96
N ARG A 170 6.86 25.56 -33.80
CA ARG A 170 7.52 26.75 -34.36
C ARG A 170 8.24 26.51 -35.68
N GLY A 171 8.77 25.31 -35.91
CA GLY A 171 9.60 25.01 -37.08
C GLY A 171 8.88 25.27 -38.41
N THR A 172 9.56 25.96 -39.34
CA THR A 172 8.98 26.42 -40.61
C THR A 172 8.35 25.28 -41.41
N LEU A 173 9.02 24.11 -41.44
CA LEU A 173 8.60 22.91 -42.17
C LEU A 173 7.75 21.93 -41.33
N SER A 174 7.41 22.27 -40.08
CA SER A 174 6.57 21.43 -39.23
C SER A 174 5.23 21.16 -39.92
N LYS A 175 4.88 19.87 -40.02
CA LYS A 175 3.64 19.42 -40.66
C LYS A 175 2.42 19.76 -39.81
N GLN A 176 2.54 19.70 -38.48
CA GLN A 176 1.49 20.16 -37.56
C GLN A 176 1.30 21.69 -37.65
N ARG A 177 2.37 22.48 -37.74
CA ARG A 177 2.28 23.94 -37.93
C ARG A 177 1.56 24.30 -39.23
N ARG A 178 1.85 23.55 -40.32
CA ARG A 178 1.21 23.69 -41.63
C ARG A 178 -0.18 23.06 -41.72
N ALA A 179 -0.74 22.57 -40.61
CA ALA A 179 -2.06 21.95 -40.52
C ALA A 179 -2.27 20.75 -41.48
N VAL A 180 -1.22 19.95 -41.72
CA VAL A 180 -1.34 18.72 -42.51
C VAL A 180 -2.21 17.71 -41.74
N LYS A 181 -3.28 17.23 -42.38
CA LYS A 181 -4.21 16.23 -41.82
C LYS A 181 -3.42 15.01 -41.31
N GLY A 182 -3.78 14.51 -40.12
CA GLY A 182 -3.12 13.37 -39.47
C GLY A 182 -1.94 13.72 -38.56
N LYS A 183 -1.50 14.99 -38.48
CA LYS A 183 -0.43 15.43 -37.55
C LYS A 183 -0.95 16.01 -36.23
N GLY A 184 -2.24 15.87 -35.99
CA GLY A 184 -2.93 16.43 -34.83
C GLY A 184 -3.31 17.90 -35.03
N PRO A 185 -4.39 18.36 -34.38
CA PRO A 185 -4.83 19.74 -34.46
C PRO A 185 -3.91 20.68 -33.67
N LYS A 186 -3.87 21.93 -34.10
CA LYS A 186 -3.19 23.02 -33.39
C LYS A 186 -4.18 23.69 -32.44
N VAL A 187 -3.74 24.05 -31.23
CA VAL A 187 -4.57 24.81 -30.29
C VAL A 187 -5.01 26.13 -30.93
N GLU A 188 -6.33 26.35 -30.96
CA GLU A 188 -7.02 27.50 -31.53
C GLU A 188 -8.25 27.84 -30.67
N SER A 189 -8.75 29.08 -30.74
CA SER A 189 -9.90 29.53 -29.92
C SER A 189 -11.21 28.81 -30.26
N GLY A 190 -11.34 28.25 -31.48
CA GLY A 190 -12.51 27.48 -31.90
C GLY A 190 -12.73 26.17 -31.12
N TYR A 191 -11.72 25.68 -30.41
CA TYR A 191 -11.83 24.49 -29.55
C TYR A 191 -12.33 24.79 -28.13
N ARG A 192 -12.72 26.04 -27.86
CA ARG A 192 -13.31 26.41 -26.57
C ARG A 192 -14.67 25.75 -26.42
N THR A 193 -14.97 25.30 -25.21
CA THR A 193 -16.31 24.83 -24.84
C THR A 193 -17.25 26.01 -24.65
N PRO A 194 -18.57 25.78 -24.81
CA PRO A 194 -19.58 26.81 -24.56
C PRO A 194 -19.39 27.42 -23.17
N GLU A 195 -19.63 28.72 -23.07
CA GLU A 195 -19.31 29.50 -21.86
C GLU A 195 -20.09 29.03 -20.64
N ALA A 196 -21.40 28.82 -20.78
CA ALA A 196 -22.28 28.38 -19.69
C ALA A 196 -21.84 27.07 -19.01
N VAL A 197 -21.20 26.15 -19.73
CA VAL A 197 -20.79 24.82 -19.21
C VAL A 197 -19.27 24.66 -19.09
N ARG A 198 -18.52 25.75 -19.27
CA ARG A 198 -17.06 25.72 -19.24
C ARG A 198 -16.59 25.62 -17.79
N GLY A 199 -15.93 24.52 -17.45
CA GLY A 199 -15.38 24.30 -16.11
C GLY A 199 -16.30 23.52 -15.17
N LEU A 200 -17.55 23.25 -15.55
CA LEU A 200 -18.44 22.39 -14.78
C LEU A 200 -17.91 20.95 -14.72
N HIS A 201 -18.12 20.27 -13.60
CA HIS A 201 -17.89 18.84 -13.44
C HIS A 201 -18.70 18.04 -14.48
N PRO A 202 -18.31 16.80 -14.86
CA PRO A 202 -19.13 15.97 -15.75
C PRO A 202 -20.56 15.73 -15.27
N SER A 203 -20.80 15.75 -13.95
CA SER A 203 -22.15 15.69 -13.36
C SER A 203 -22.93 17.00 -13.47
N GLY A 204 -22.28 18.10 -13.86
CA GLY A 204 -22.91 19.41 -14.03
C GLY A 204 -22.67 20.41 -12.90
N PHE A 205 -22.11 19.99 -11.75
CA PHE A 205 -21.83 20.90 -10.64
C PHE A 205 -20.72 21.90 -10.97
N GLU A 206 -20.83 23.10 -10.41
CA GLU A 206 -19.71 24.01 -10.24
C GLU A 206 -18.81 23.53 -9.08
N GLU A 207 -17.50 23.40 -9.32
CA GLU A 207 -16.58 22.89 -8.31
C GLU A 207 -16.09 24.01 -7.38
N VAL A 208 -16.31 23.86 -6.07
CA VAL A 208 -15.76 24.74 -5.03
C VAL A 208 -14.63 24.01 -4.32
N ARG A 209 -13.47 24.66 -4.20
CA ARG A 209 -12.31 24.07 -3.53
C ARG A 209 -12.27 24.49 -2.07
N VAL A 210 -12.26 23.51 -1.17
CA VAL A 210 -12.42 23.69 0.28
C VAL A 210 -11.19 23.22 1.04
N HIS A 211 -10.81 23.95 2.09
CA HIS A 211 -9.66 23.67 2.96
C HIS A 211 -10.02 23.44 4.43
N ASN A 212 -11.15 23.94 4.88
CA ASN A 212 -11.64 23.89 6.25
C ASN A 212 -13.19 23.88 6.25
N VAL A 213 -13.80 23.82 7.43
CA VAL A 213 -15.26 23.80 7.59
C VAL A 213 -15.88 25.15 7.24
N ASP A 214 -15.22 26.26 7.59
CA ASP A 214 -15.69 27.63 7.32
C ASP A 214 -15.85 27.90 5.80
N ASP A 215 -15.02 27.28 4.96
CA ASP A 215 -15.11 27.38 3.50
C ASP A 215 -16.40 26.74 2.92
N LEU A 216 -17.17 25.98 3.71
CA LEU A 216 -18.48 25.45 3.32
C LEU A 216 -19.59 26.52 3.42
N GLU A 217 -19.36 27.60 4.17
CA GLU A 217 -20.34 28.65 4.37
C GLU A 217 -20.69 29.35 3.05
N GLY A 218 -21.99 29.44 2.74
CA GLY A 218 -22.48 30.09 1.51
C GLY A 218 -22.36 29.25 0.24
N VAL A 219 -22.00 27.97 0.34
CA VAL A 219 -22.02 27.04 -0.80
C VAL A 219 -23.43 26.49 -1.00
N ASP A 220 -24.02 26.80 -2.15
CA ASP A 220 -25.32 26.26 -2.58
C ASP A 220 -25.16 24.84 -3.12
N GLY A 221 -25.59 23.84 -2.32
CA GLY A 221 -25.46 22.42 -2.63
C GLY A 221 -26.27 21.93 -3.82
N ASP A 222 -27.19 22.73 -4.37
CA ASP A 222 -28.01 22.34 -5.53
C ASP A 222 -27.32 22.67 -6.86
N ARG A 223 -26.38 23.63 -6.87
CA ARG A 223 -25.58 23.99 -8.05
C ARG A 223 -24.09 23.72 -7.92
N LYS A 224 -23.58 23.71 -6.70
CA LYS A 224 -22.15 23.56 -6.41
C LYS A 224 -21.87 22.25 -5.69
N ALA A 225 -20.73 21.66 -6.00
CA ALA A 225 -20.18 20.54 -5.27
C ALA A 225 -18.80 20.88 -4.77
N VAL A 226 -18.43 20.32 -3.63
CA VAL A 226 -17.18 20.62 -2.95
C VAL A 226 -16.12 19.59 -3.32
N ARG A 227 -14.91 20.08 -3.62
CA ARG A 227 -13.69 19.27 -3.68
C ARG A 227 -12.76 19.66 -2.54
N ILE A 228 -12.57 18.74 -1.60
CA ILE A 228 -11.66 18.92 -0.48
C ILE A 228 -10.23 18.88 -1.02
N ALA A 229 -9.42 19.87 -0.67
CA ALA A 229 -8.01 19.92 -1.06
C ALA A 229 -7.24 18.71 -0.51
N SER A 230 -6.35 18.13 -1.33
CA SER A 230 -5.56 16.94 -0.96
C SER A 230 -4.66 17.12 0.26
N LYS A 231 -4.29 18.36 0.62
CA LYS A 231 -3.49 18.67 1.82
C LYS A 231 -4.27 18.60 3.13
N VAL A 232 -5.60 18.47 3.09
CA VAL A 232 -6.43 18.37 4.29
C VAL A 232 -6.34 16.93 4.82
N GLY A 233 -5.87 16.77 6.06
CA GLY A 233 -5.73 15.46 6.69
C GLY A 233 -7.06 14.88 7.18
N ALA A 234 -7.09 13.56 7.42
CA ALA A 234 -8.29 12.77 7.74
C ALA A 234 -9.16 13.37 8.86
N ARG A 235 -8.56 13.76 9.99
CA ARG A 235 -9.29 14.38 11.12
C ARG A 235 -10.10 15.61 10.72
N LYS A 236 -9.57 16.45 9.83
CA LYS A 236 -10.29 17.64 9.35
C LYS A 236 -11.26 17.27 8.23
N ARG A 237 -10.91 16.29 7.37
CA ARG A 237 -11.80 15.80 6.32
C ARG A 237 -13.10 15.25 6.88
N GLU A 238 -13.02 14.47 7.95
CA GLU A 238 -14.20 13.93 8.63
C GLU A 238 -15.22 15.02 9.00
N ARG A 239 -14.76 16.07 9.68
CA ARG A 239 -15.62 17.21 10.05
C ARG A 239 -16.18 17.96 8.84
N ILE A 240 -15.41 18.07 7.76
CA ILE A 240 -15.87 18.72 6.53
C ILE A 240 -16.91 17.85 5.82
N GLU A 241 -16.75 16.53 5.81
CA GLU A 241 -17.65 15.59 5.16
C GLU A 241 -19.00 15.50 5.90
N GLU A 242 -18.97 15.44 7.22
CA GLU A 242 -20.17 15.47 8.08
C GLU A 242 -20.96 16.77 7.89
N GLU A 243 -20.32 17.93 8.07
CA GLU A 243 -20.99 19.23 7.91
C GLU A 243 -21.47 19.46 6.46
N ALA A 244 -20.73 18.96 5.47
CA ALA A 244 -21.16 19.05 4.07
C ALA A 244 -22.39 18.20 3.80
N GLU A 245 -22.49 17.00 4.40
CA GLU A 245 -23.67 16.15 4.30
C GLU A 245 -24.89 16.80 4.94
N ASP A 246 -24.74 17.36 6.15
CA ASP A 246 -25.79 18.09 6.86
C ASP A 246 -26.26 19.33 6.09
N ALA A 247 -25.34 20.05 5.44
CA ALA A 247 -25.65 21.17 4.56
C ALA A 247 -26.21 20.76 3.20
N GLY A 248 -26.33 19.45 2.92
CA GLY A 248 -26.84 18.93 1.66
C GLY A 248 -25.89 19.11 0.47
N ILE A 249 -24.59 19.26 0.71
CA ILE A 249 -23.57 19.53 -0.30
C ILE A 249 -22.86 18.23 -0.68
N ARG A 250 -22.75 17.95 -1.98
CA ARG A 250 -21.98 16.80 -2.47
C ARG A 250 -20.48 17.03 -2.36
N VAL A 251 -19.77 16.08 -1.74
CA VAL A 251 -18.30 16.00 -1.77
C VAL A 251 -17.85 15.15 -2.97
N LEU A 252 -17.02 15.73 -3.86
CA LEU A 252 -16.57 15.07 -5.10
C LEU A 252 -15.47 14.02 -4.88
N ASN A 253 -14.75 14.12 -3.78
CA ASN A 253 -13.68 13.20 -3.39
C ASN A 253 -13.91 12.70 -1.96
N PRO A 254 -14.91 11.83 -1.75
CA PRO A 254 -15.29 11.35 -0.42
C PRO A 254 -14.27 10.35 0.13
N THR A 255 -14.22 10.23 1.45
CA THR A 255 -13.55 9.14 2.16
C THR A 255 -14.46 7.89 2.14
N TYR A 256 -13.88 6.72 1.89
CA TYR A 256 -14.57 5.45 1.97
C TYR A 256 -14.35 4.83 3.36
N VAL A 257 -15.41 4.33 3.96
CA VAL A 257 -15.41 3.69 5.28
C VAL A 257 -16.02 2.30 5.17
N GLU A 258 -15.53 1.38 5.99
CA GLU A 258 -16.06 0.02 6.12
C GLU A 258 -17.38 0.09 6.89
N VAL A 259 -18.43 -0.48 6.33
CA VAL A 259 -19.77 -0.57 6.93
C VAL A 259 -20.19 -2.03 6.93
N GLU A 260 -20.69 -2.49 8.06
CA GLU A 260 -21.24 -3.85 8.22
C GLU A 260 -22.50 -4.01 7.35
N VAL A 261 -22.53 -5.06 6.54
CA VAL A 261 -23.67 -5.43 5.72
C VAL A 261 -24.37 -6.58 6.44
N THR A 262 -25.59 -6.32 6.92
CA THR A 262 -26.46 -7.39 7.38
C THR A 262 -27.03 -8.11 6.16
N SER A 263 -26.58 -9.33 5.91
CA SER A 263 -27.03 -10.20 4.82
C SER A 263 -28.43 -10.76 5.10
N ASP A 264 -29.41 -9.89 5.27
CA ASP A 264 -30.84 -10.20 5.44
C ASP A 264 -31.66 -9.48 4.36
N GLU A 265 -31.56 -9.92 3.10
CA GLU A 265 -32.61 -9.73 2.07
C GLU A 265 -32.52 -10.78 0.95
#